data_AF-A0A2E9GGB4-F1
#
_entry.id   AF-A0A2E9GGB4-F1
#
_cell.length_a   1.000
_cell.length_b   1.000
_cell.length_c   1.000
_cell.angle_alpha   90.00
_cell.angle_beta   90.00
_cell.angle_gamma   90.00
#
_symmetry.space_group_name_H-M   'P 1'
#
loop_
_entity.id
_entity.type
_entity.pdbx_description
1 polymer ?
#
loop_
_entity_poly.entity_id
_entity_poly.type
_entity_poly.pdbx_seq_one_letter_code
_entity_poly.pdbx_strand_id
1 'polypeptide(L)'
;MQRAGFNDPVADVEKIIYSYKNIIEIIYDVRRLSEKNILSTRKKSFTPKSIFKEAEKYLYSKHSKNSEIKIPYNIVFVSGWKK
;
A
#
# COMPACT_ATOMS: atom_id res chain seq x y z
N MET A 1 -0.47 -9.99 20.08
CA MET A 1 -0.18 -9.40 21.41
C MET A 1 -0.60 -10.29 22.56
N GLN A 2 -1.86 -10.76 22.65
CA GLN A 2 -2.27 -11.66 23.74
C GLN A 2 -1.42 -12.94 23.82
N ARG A 3 -1.18 -13.61 22.69
CA ARG A 3 -0.29 -14.78 22.62
C ARG A 3 1.19 -14.47 22.89
N ALA A 4 1.57 -13.20 22.84
CA ALA A 4 2.92 -12.73 23.13
C ALA A 4 3.07 -12.19 24.56
N GLY A 5 2.03 -12.31 25.40
CA GLY A 5 2.08 -11.95 26.83
C GLY A 5 1.89 -10.47 27.18
N PHE A 6 1.41 -9.65 26.24
CA PHE A 6 1.06 -8.25 26.50
C PHE A 6 -0.35 -8.12 27.08
N ASN A 7 -0.51 -7.29 28.11
CA ASN A 7 -1.79 -6.88 28.68
C ASN A 7 -2.35 -5.64 27.97
N ASP A 8 -3.68 -5.49 28.05
CA ASP A 8 -4.45 -4.36 27.53
C ASP A 8 -4.07 -3.94 26.10
N PRO A 9 -4.13 -4.87 25.11
CA PRO A 9 -3.81 -4.53 23.75
C PRO A 9 -4.84 -3.55 23.17
N VAL A 10 -4.38 -2.41 22.66
CA VAL A 10 -5.18 -1.44 21.93
C VAL A 10 -4.76 -1.49 20.47
N ALA A 11 -5.74 -1.61 19.57
CA ALA A 11 -5.53 -1.57 18.14
C ALA A 11 -6.33 -0.41 17.54
N ASP A 12 -5.68 0.40 16.73
CA ASP A 12 -6.28 1.51 16.00
C ASP A 12 -5.88 1.46 14.52
N VAL A 13 -6.71 2.02 13.65
CA VAL A 13 -6.48 2.08 12.21
C VAL A 13 -6.70 3.50 11.71
N GLU A 14 -5.63 4.12 11.24
CA GLU A 14 -5.69 5.41 10.57
C GLU A 14 -5.76 5.23 9.06
N LYS A 15 -6.70 5.93 8.41
CA LYS A 15 -6.87 5.92 6.97
C LYS A 15 -6.40 7.24 6.37
N ILE A 16 -5.38 7.19 5.52
CA ILE A 16 -4.83 8.33 4.80
C ILE A 16 -5.12 8.17 3.31
N ILE A 17 -5.61 9.22 2.65
CA ILE A 17 -5.87 9.20 1.20
C ILE A 17 -4.79 9.99 0.50
N TYR A 18 -4.03 9.33 -0.37
CA TYR A 18 -3.04 9.97 -1.23
C TYR A 18 -3.62 10.19 -2.62
N SER A 19 -3.29 11.34 -3.21
CA SER A 19 -3.58 11.70 -4.59
C SER A 19 -2.33 11.50 -5.44
N TYR A 20 -2.48 10.86 -6.60
CA TYR A 20 -1.41 10.63 -7.56
C TYR A 20 -1.80 11.10 -8.95
N LYS A 21 -0.82 11.57 -9.72
CA LYS A 21 -1.05 12.05 -11.09
C LYS A 21 -0.92 10.96 -12.15
N ASN A 22 -0.27 9.84 -11.84
CA ASN A 22 -0.04 8.74 -12.77
C ASN A 22 0.34 7.45 -12.00
N ILE A 23 0.32 6.31 -12.69
CA ILE A 23 0.64 5.02 -12.07
C ILE A 23 2.10 4.90 -11.61
N ILE A 24 3.02 5.64 -12.22
CA ILE A 24 4.46 5.54 -11.95
C ILE A 24 4.77 6.05 -10.53
N GLU A 25 4.15 7.15 -10.11
CA GLU A 25 4.27 7.70 -8.75
C GLU A 25 3.83 6.67 -7.70
N ILE A 26 2.71 6.00 -7.93
CA ILE A 26 2.19 4.94 -7.05
C ILE A 26 3.20 3.80 -6.91
N ILE A 27 3.77 3.34 -8.02
CA ILE A 27 4.76 2.25 -8.01
C ILE A 27 6.01 2.64 -7.22
N TYR A 28 6.47 3.89 -7.34
CA TYR A 28 7.62 4.37 -6.56
C TYR A 28 7.32 4.40 -5.07
N ASP A 29 6.14 4.85 -4.66
CA ASP A 29 5.73 4.86 -3.26
C ASP A 29 5.60 3.45 -2.70
N VAL A 30 4.93 2.54 -3.41
CA VAL A 30 4.84 1.12 -3.00
C VAL A 30 6.24 0.51 -2.84
N ARG A 31 7.18 0.85 -3.73
CA ARG A 31 8.56 0.36 -3.65
C ARG A 31 9.30 0.91 -2.43
N ARG A 32 9.10 2.19 -2.07
CA ARG A 32 9.66 2.82 -0.87
C ARG A 32 9.08 2.24 0.41
N LEU A 33 7.79 1.94 0.43
CA LEU A 33 7.13 1.33 1.59
C LEU A 33 7.57 -0.13 1.81
N SER A 34 7.90 -0.85 0.73
CA SER A 34 8.20 -2.28 0.78
C SER A 34 9.70 -2.62 0.79
N GLU A 35 10.53 -1.84 1.48
CA GLU A 35 11.99 -1.82 1.33
C GLU A 35 12.72 -3.19 1.43
N LYS A 36 12.16 -4.25 2.04
CA LYS A 36 12.86 -5.54 2.20
C LYS A 36 12.07 -6.83 1.93
N ASN A 37 10.76 -6.78 1.70
CA ASN A 37 9.90 -7.96 1.88
C ASN A 37 9.52 -8.72 0.58
N ILE A 38 9.69 -8.13 -0.60
CA ILE A 38 9.14 -8.71 -1.86
C ILE A 38 10.15 -9.61 -2.60
N LEU A 39 11.40 -9.73 -2.14
CA LEU A 39 12.44 -10.43 -2.90
C LEU A 39 12.17 -11.94 -3.07
N SER A 40 11.44 -12.57 -2.16
CA SER A 40 11.12 -14.02 -2.21
C SER A 40 10.10 -14.39 -3.29
N THR A 41 9.12 -13.52 -3.57
CA THR A 41 8.04 -13.74 -4.56
C THR A 41 8.17 -12.88 -5.81
N ARG A 42 9.30 -12.20 -5.98
CA ARG A 42 9.53 -11.32 -7.14
C ARG A 42 9.53 -12.11 -8.45
N LYS A 43 8.75 -11.62 -9.42
CA LYS A 43 8.82 -12.07 -10.82
C LYS A 43 10.23 -11.84 -11.38
N LYS A 44 10.87 -12.91 -11.87
CA LYS A 44 12.23 -12.87 -12.45
C LYS A 44 12.27 -12.39 -13.90
N SER A 45 11.12 -12.32 -14.58
CA SER A 45 11.00 -11.78 -15.93
C SER A 45 10.47 -10.35 -15.92
N PHE A 46 10.82 -9.59 -16.96
CA PHE A 46 10.34 -8.22 -17.13
C PHE A 46 8.83 -8.18 -17.36
N THR A 47 8.16 -7.23 -16.72
CA THR A 47 6.75 -6.94 -16.95
C THR A 47 6.59 -6.09 -18.21
N PRO A 48 5.78 -6.50 -19.20
CA PRO A 48 5.53 -5.71 -20.40
C PRO A 48 4.93 -4.34 -20.11
N LYS A 49 5.30 -3.31 -20.90
CA LYS A 49 4.75 -1.95 -20.79
C LYS A 49 3.23 -1.88 -20.97
N SER A 50 2.65 -2.80 -21.76
CA SER A 50 1.20 -2.87 -21.99
C SER A 50 0.41 -3.10 -20.70
N ILE A 51 0.95 -3.88 -19.76
CA ILE A 51 0.30 -4.16 -18.47
C ILE A 51 0.16 -2.88 -17.66
N PHE A 52 1.19 -2.04 -17.62
CA PHE A 52 1.13 -0.77 -16.88
C PHE A 52 0.15 0.22 -17.50
N LYS A 53 0.06 0.27 -18.84
CA LYS A 53 -0.95 1.09 -19.53
C LYS A 53 -2.37 0.65 -19.18
N GLU A 54 -2.61 -0.66 -19.17
CA GLU A 54 -3.95 -1.18 -18.86
C GLU A 54 -4.30 -1.00 -17.38
N ALA A 55 -3.32 -1.18 -16.50
CA ALA A 55 -3.48 -0.91 -15.08
C ALA A 55 -3.78 0.57 -14.81
N GLU A 56 -3.14 1.49 -15.52
CA GLU A 56 -3.40 2.93 -15.39
C GLU A 56 -4.83 3.29 -15.81
N LYS A 57 -5.31 2.80 -16.96
CA LYS A 57 -6.71 2.96 -17.39
C LYS A 57 -7.69 2.44 -16.34
N TYR A 58 -7.41 1.25 -15.81
CA TYR A 58 -8.24 0.65 -14.77
C TYR A 58 -8.28 1.51 -13.50
N LEU A 59 -7.11 2.01 -13.04
CA LEU A 59 -7.02 2.89 -11.88
C LEU A 59 -7.80 4.19 -12.08
N TYR A 60 -7.66 4.84 -13.23
CA TYR A 60 -8.46 6.03 -13.53
C TYR A 60 -9.96 5.72 -13.56
N SER A 61 -10.37 4.60 -14.15
CA SER A 61 -11.80 4.25 -14.23
C SER A 61 -12.46 4.04 -12.87
N LYS A 62 -11.72 3.53 -11.88
CA LYS A 62 -12.27 3.18 -10.55
C LYS A 62 -11.96 4.17 -9.44
N HIS A 63 -10.84 4.88 -9.54
CA HIS A 63 -10.29 5.67 -8.44
C HIS A 63 -9.98 7.13 -8.83
N SER A 64 -10.30 7.55 -10.06
CA SER A 64 -10.10 8.94 -10.48
C SER A 64 -11.15 9.86 -9.87
N LYS A 65 -10.68 10.99 -9.32
CA LYS A 65 -11.51 12.17 -9.03
C LYS A 65 -10.71 13.41 -9.39
N ASN A 66 -11.28 14.30 -10.19
CA ASN A 66 -10.61 15.53 -10.67
C ASN A 66 -9.26 15.27 -11.38
N SER A 67 -9.19 14.23 -12.21
CA SER A 67 -7.97 13.84 -12.96
C SER A 67 -6.80 13.33 -12.10
N GLU A 68 -7.04 13.05 -10.82
CA GLU A 68 -6.07 12.43 -9.91
C GLU A 68 -6.58 11.05 -9.45
N ILE A 69 -5.67 10.10 -9.30
CA ILE A 69 -5.94 8.77 -8.76
C ILE A 69 -5.85 8.86 -7.24
N LYS A 70 -6.96 8.59 -6.54
CA LYS A 70 -7.00 8.60 -5.07
C LYS A 70 -6.89 7.19 -4.50
N ILE A 71 -5.83 6.92 -3.74
CA ILE A 71 -5.57 5.62 -3.13
C ILE A 71 -5.57 5.73 -1.60
N PRO A 72 -6.37 4.92 -0.89
CA PRO A 72 -6.34 4.85 0.56
C PRO A 72 -5.19 3.96 1.05
N TYR A 73 -4.44 4.45 2.02
CA TYR A 73 -3.48 3.69 2.82
C TYR A 73 -4.02 3.58 4.24
N ASN A 74 -3.99 2.36 4.79
CA ASN A 74 -4.39 2.13 6.18
C ASN A 74 -3.14 1.82 6.99
N ILE A 75 -2.90 2.61 8.04
CA ILE A 75 -1.84 2.39 9.00
C ILE A 75 -2.48 1.76 10.23
N VAL A 76 -2.04 0.54 10.56
CA VAL A 76 -2.54 -0.18 11.73
C VAL A 76 -1.57 0.04 12.87
N PHE A 77 -2.05 0.67 13.93
CA PHE A 77 -1.31 0.86 15.17
C PHE A 77 -1.75 -0.22 16.16
N VAL A 78 -0.78 -0.89 16.78
CA VAL A 78 -1.06 -1.83 17.85
C VAL A 78 -0.12 -1.53 19.00
N SER A 79 -0.67 -1.22 20.16
CA SER A 79 0.06 -1.00 21.40
C SER A 79 -0.41 -1.98 22.48
N GLY A 80 0.45 -2.27 23.43
CA GLY A 80 0.18 -3.19 24.53
C GLY A 80 1.23 -3.06 25.61
N TRP A 81 0.86 -3.36 26.85
CA TRP A 81 1.73 -3.18 28.00
C TRP A 81 2.37 -4.51 28.37
N LYS A 82 3.67 -4.48 28.63
CA LYS A 82 4.36 -5.64 29.17
C LYS A 82 3.93 -5.82 30.62
N LYS A 83 3.63 -7.05 30.98
CA LYS A 83 3.38 -7.45 32.37
C LYS A 83 4.66 -7.44 33.19
#